data_AF-A0A367YA91-F1
#
_entry.id   AF-A0A367YA91-F1
#
_cell.length_a   1.000
_cell.length_b   1.000
_cell.length_c   1.000
_cell.angle_alpha   90.00
_cell.angle_beta   90.00
_cell.angle_gamma   90.00
#
_symmetry.space_group_name_H-M   'P 1'
#
loop_
_entity.id
_entity.type
_entity.pdbx_description
1 polymer ?
#
loop_
_entity_poly.entity_id
_entity_poly.type
_entity_poly.pdbx_seq_one_letter_code
_entity_poly.pdbx_strand_id
1 'polypeptide(L)'
;MSSNILSVFNPPKPGPYPPSQSDDDVQCLPCTAIQSLVALGFGFYLSTPNQFRDKTTGKIDFVKNPLWWQRSVRGAGIILFGLGAYRAGEVVQILYRKKFG
;
A
#
# COMPACT_ATOMS: atom_id res chain seq x y z
N MET A 1 -3.86 12.37 22.47
CA MET A 1 -4.83 11.26 22.43
C MET A 1 -4.49 10.34 23.59
N SER A 2 -5.31 10.33 24.63
CA SER A 2 -5.10 9.44 25.78
C SER A 2 -5.67 8.07 25.43
N SER A 3 -4.79 7.12 25.13
CA SER A 3 -5.16 5.71 24.97
C SER A 3 -5.64 5.18 26.32
N ASN A 4 -6.88 4.73 26.41
CA ASN A 4 -7.45 4.17 27.63
C ASN A 4 -7.82 2.71 27.38
N ILE A 5 -7.23 1.78 28.14
CA ILE A 5 -7.47 0.33 28.00
C ILE A 5 -8.97 -0.02 28.13
N LEU A 6 -9.76 0.81 28.83
CA LEU A 6 -11.20 0.63 28.96
C LEU A 6 -11.96 0.80 27.64
N SER A 7 -11.40 1.49 26.63
CA SER A 7 -12.06 1.64 25.33
C SER A 7 -12.03 0.37 24.46
N VAL A 8 -11.26 -0.64 24.86
CA VAL A 8 -11.28 -1.97 24.23
C VAL A 8 -12.48 -2.79 24.71
N PHE A 9 -12.83 -2.68 25.99
CA PHE A 9 -13.91 -3.45 26.61
C PHE A 9 -15.26 -2.75 26.54
N ASN A 10 -15.27 -1.43 26.37
CA ASN A 10 -16.48 -0.64 26.10
C ASN A 10 -16.21 0.28 24.90
N PRO A 11 -16.23 -0.27 23.67
CA PRO A 11 -16.03 0.55 22.49
C PRO A 11 -17.12 1.64 22.43
N PRO A 12 -16.79 2.86 21.99
CA PRO A 12 -17.81 3.86 21.74
C PRO A 12 -18.86 3.30 20.77
N LYS A 13 -20.13 3.64 21.00
CA LYS A 13 -21.23 3.17 20.16
C LYS A 13 -20.88 3.43 18.68
N PRO A 14 -21.02 2.43 17.80
CA PRO A 14 -20.78 2.65 16.39
C PRO A 14 -21.67 3.82 15.93
N GLY A 15 -21.06 4.76 15.23
CA GLY A 15 -21.78 5.87 14.63
C GLY A 15 -22.87 5.38 13.67
N PRO A 16 -23.78 6.25 13.22
CA PRO A 16 -24.80 5.90 12.25
C PRO A 16 -24.18 5.22 11.03
N TYR A 17 -24.77 4.10 10.59
CA TYR A 17 -24.45 3.49 9.29
C TYR A 17 -25.44 4.02 8.24
N PRO A 18 -24.98 4.38 7.02
CA PRO A 18 -23.58 4.41 6.60
C PRO A 18 -22.81 5.53 7.30
N PRO A 19 -21.53 5.30 7.66
CA PRO A 19 -20.71 6.35 8.23
C PRO A 19 -20.67 7.54 7.27
N SER A 20 -20.65 8.75 7.80
CA SER A 20 -20.41 9.94 6.99
C SER A 20 -19.03 9.76 6.34
N GLN A 21 -18.97 9.80 5.00
CA GLN A 21 -17.73 9.50 4.28
C GLN A 21 -16.56 10.42 4.69
N SER A 22 -16.87 11.60 5.25
CA SER A 22 -15.92 12.57 5.77
C SER A 22 -15.14 12.13 7.02
N ASP A 23 -15.73 11.35 7.93
CA ASP A 23 -15.09 11.05 9.22
C ASP A 23 -14.15 9.83 9.15
N ASP A 24 -14.48 8.83 8.33
CA ASP A 24 -13.66 7.63 8.12
C ASP A 24 -12.49 7.88 7.15
N ASP A 25 -12.70 8.66 6.08
CA ASP A 25 -11.65 8.96 5.09
C ASP A 25 -10.49 9.74 5.70
N VAL A 26 -10.76 10.62 6.69
CA VAL A 26 -9.73 11.42 7.36
C VAL A 26 -8.95 10.60 8.39
N GLN A 27 -9.60 9.66 9.08
CA GLN A 27 -8.92 8.75 10.02
C GLN A 27 -8.03 7.74 9.29
N CYS A 28 -8.44 7.28 8.11
CA CYS A 28 -7.68 6.31 7.32
C CYS A 28 -6.65 6.92 6.36
N LEU A 29 -6.64 8.24 6.15
CA LEU A 29 -5.67 8.93 5.28
C LEU A 29 -4.20 8.54 5.52
N PRO A 30 -3.66 8.55 6.76
CA PRO A 30 -2.27 8.13 6.98
C PRO A 30 -2.05 6.64 6.65
N CYS A 31 -3.03 5.79 6.92
CA CYS A 31 -2.97 4.36 6.60
C CYS A 31 -2.91 4.15 5.08
N THR A 32 -3.82 4.77 4.34
CA THR A 32 -3.88 4.69 2.87
C THR A 32 -2.64 5.31 2.23
N ALA A 33 -2.10 6.39 2.80
CA ALA A 33 -0.85 7.01 2.33
C ALA A 33 0.34 6.04 2.47
N ILE A 34 0.52 5.41 3.64
CA ILE A 34 1.59 4.43 3.84
C ILE A 34 1.41 3.22 2.93
N GLN A 35 0.17 2.70 2.79
CA GLN A 35 -0.12 1.61 1.86
C GLN A 35 0.28 1.98 0.43
N SER A 36 -0.06 3.18 -0.02
CA SER A 36 0.29 3.64 -1.36
C SER A 36 1.81 3.72 -1.57
N LEU A 37 2.54 4.30 -0.61
CA LEU A 37 4.00 4.43 -0.66
C LEU A 37 4.71 3.08 -0.66
N VAL A 38 4.30 2.17 0.22
CA VAL A 38 4.89 0.81 0.30
C VAL A 38 4.58 0.05 -0.99
N ALA A 39 3.33 0.10 -1.46
CA ALA A 39 2.92 -0.60 -2.67
C ALA A 39 3.63 -0.08 -3.93
N LEU A 40 3.79 1.24 -4.06
CA LEU A 40 4.54 1.87 -5.14
C LEU A 40 6.03 1.52 -5.06
N GLY A 41 6.67 1.76 -3.91
CA GLY A 41 8.12 1.53 -3.76
C GLY A 41 8.48 0.06 -3.93
N PHE A 42 7.80 -0.82 -3.20
CA PHE A 42 8.07 -2.26 -3.25
C PHE A 42 7.60 -2.88 -4.57
N GLY A 43 6.45 -2.47 -5.09
CA GLY A 43 5.95 -2.90 -6.39
C GLY A 43 6.92 -2.54 -7.52
N PHE A 44 7.42 -1.31 -7.52
CA PHE A 44 8.44 -0.87 -8.46
C PHE A 44 9.71 -1.71 -8.33
N TYR A 45 10.23 -1.90 -7.11
CA TYR A 45 11.41 -2.72 -6.87
C TYR A 45 11.25 -4.14 -7.44
N LEU A 46 10.15 -4.82 -7.11
CA LEU A 46 9.87 -6.17 -7.59
C LEU A 46 9.61 -6.26 -9.10
N SER A 47 9.12 -5.19 -9.73
CA SER A 47 8.88 -5.17 -11.18
C SER A 47 10.19 -5.20 -11.99
N THR A 48 11.29 -4.74 -11.39
CA THR A 48 12.63 -4.83 -11.98
C THR A 48 13.21 -6.24 -11.82
N PRO A 49 14.29 -6.62 -12.53
CA PRO A 49 14.95 -7.90 -12.32
C PRO A 49 15.96 -7.88 -11.16
N ASN A 50 16.08 -6.77 -10.43
CA ASN A 50 17.23 -6.51 -9.58
C ASN A 50 17.37 -7.50 -8.40
N GLN A 51 16.25 -7.94 -7.85
CA GLN A 51 16.18 -8.96 -6.79
C GLN A 51 16.73 -10.33 -7.19
N PHE A 52 16.86 -10.60 -8.50
CA PHE A 52 17.38 -11.88 -9.02
C PHE A 52 18.84 -11.82 -9.46
N ARG A 53 19.43 -10.62 -9.50
CA ARG A 53 20.83 -10.45 -9.92
C ARG A 53 21.74 -10.83 -8.77
N ASP A 54 22.78 -11.60 -9.09
CA ASP A 54 23.88 -11.80 -8.17
C ASP A 54 24.57 -10.45 -7.89
N LYS A 55 24.82 -10.15 -6.62
CA LYS A 55 25.46 -8.89 -6.19
C LYS A 55 26.92 -8.81 -6.63
N THR A 56 27.58 -9.95 -6.83
CA THR A 56 29.00 -10.02 -7.19
C THR A 56 29.19 -10.00 -8.71
N THR A 57 28.41 -10.82 -9.42
CA THR A 57 28.59 -11.05 -10.87
C THR A 57 27.61 -10.23 -11.72
N GLY A 58 26.54 -9.70 -11.12
CA GLY A 58 25.50 -8.94 -11.83
C GLY A 58 24.66 -9.76 -12.81
N LYS A 59 24.89 -11.07 -12.90
CA LYS A 59 24.17 -12.03 -13.75
C LYS A 59 23.01 -12.65 -12.99
N ILE A 60 22.01 -13.11 -13.72
CA ILE A 60 20.87 -13.84 -13.16
C ILE A 60 21.13 -15.33 -13.37
N ASP A 61 21.11 -16.09 -12.28
CA ASP A 61 21.17 -17.54 -12.32
C ASP A 61 19.76 -18.11 -12.55
N PHE A 62 19.55 -18.72 -13.71
CA PHE A 62 18.28 -19.32 -14.11
C PHE A 62 18.03 -20.70 -13.49
N VAL A 63 19.05 -21.36 -12.93
CA VAL A 63 18.89 -22.59 -12.17
C VAL A 63 18.28 -22.26 -10.81
N LYS A 64 18.80 -21.21 -10.15
CA LYS A 64 18.26 -20.73 -8.88
C LYS A 64 16.94 -19.98 -9.02
N ASN A 65 16.79 -19.19 -10.09
CA ASN A 65 15.59 -18.39 -10.34
C ASN A 65 15.03 -18.73 -11.73
N PRO A 66 14.20 -19.77 -11.86
CA PRO A 66 13.62 -20.14 -13.16
C PRO A 66 12.71 -19.04 -13.71
N LEU A 67 12.54 -19.01 -15.04
CA LEU A 67 11.81 -17.93 -15.74
C LEU A 67 10.37 -17.75 -15.26
N TRP A 68 9.67 -18.83 -14.92
CA TRP A 68 8.30 -18.74 -14.41
C TRP A 68 8.25 -18.00 -13.07
N TRP A 69 9.22 -18.26 -12.19
CA TRP A 69 9.33 -17.60 -10.88
C TRP A 69 9.63 -16.12 -11.04
N GLN A 70 10.59 -15.79 -11.91
CA GLN A 70 10.92 -14.40 -12.21
C GLN A 70 9.71 -13.63 -12.74
N ARG A 71 8.94 -14.24 -13.65
CA ARG A 71 7.72 -13.64 -14.22
C ARG A 71 6.64 -13.46 -13.16
N SER A 72 6.43 -14.43 -12.27
CA SER A 72 5.44 -14.33 -11.20
C SER A 72 5.74 -13.20 -10.22
N VAL A 73 6.99 -13.11 -9.72
CA VAL A 73 7.39 -12.04 -8.80
C VAL A 73 7.32 -10.66 -9.45
N ARG A 74 7.77 -10.55 -10.71
CA ARG A 74 7.69 -9.27 -11.44
C ARG A 74 6.26 -8.88 -11.74
N GLY A 75 5.41 -9.84 -12.11
CA GLY A 75 3.97 -9.64 -12.30
C GLY A 75 3.30 -9.16 -11.01
N ALA A 76 3.60 -9.79 -9.88
CA ALA A 76 3.12 -9.33 -8.56
C ALA A 76 3.60 -7.91 -8.25
N GLY A 77 4.86 -7.57 -8.58
CA GLY A 77 5.40 -6.22 -8.44
C GLY A 77 4.62 -5.18 -9.26
N ILE A 78 4.30 -5.48 -10.52
CA ILE A 78 3.50 -4.60 -11.39
C ILE A 78 2.09 -4.40 -10.81
N ILE A 79 1.44 -5.46 -10.33
CA ILE A 79 0.13 -5.37 -9.70
C ILE A 79 0.20 -4.50 -8.44
N LEU A 80 1.22 -4.70 -7.60
CA LEU A 80 1.43 -3.89 -6.40
C LEU A 80 1.64 -2.42 -6.74
N PHE A 81 2.43 -2.13 -7.79
CA PHE A 81 2.67 -0.78 -8.25
C PHE A 81 1.37 -0.12 -8.72
N GLY A 82 0.55 -0.84 -9.51
CA GLY A 82 -0.77 -0.37 -9.93
C GLY A 82 -1.72 -0.11 -8.74
N LEU A 83 -1.75 -1.02 -7.76
CA LEU A 83 -2.52 -0.83 -6.53
C LEU A 83 -2.05 0.41 -5.76
N GLY A 84 -0.73 0.62 -5.66
CA GLY A 84 -0.15 1.79 -5.02
C GLY A 84 -0.54 3.09 -5.71
N ALA A 85 -0.51 3.12 -7.04
CA ALA A 85 -0.96 4.28 -7.83
C ALA A 85 -2.45 4.58 -7.64
N TYR A 86 -3.30 3.54 -7.61
CA TYR A 86 -4.73 3.68 -7.32
C TYR A 86 -4.97 4.30 -5.94
N ARG A 87 -4.33 3.75 -4.89
CA ARG A 87 -4.44 4.26 -3.52
C ARG A 87 -3.88 5.68 -3.37
N ALA A 88 -2.82 6.02 -4.09
CA ALA A 88 -2.29 7.39 -4.12
C ALA A 88 -3.32 8.37 -4.70
N GLY A 89 -4.08 7.95 -5.72
CA GLY A 89 -5.21 8.71 -6.26
C GLY A 89 -6.29 9.01 -5.20
N GLU A 90 -6.67 8.01 -4.40
CA GLU A 90 -7.61 8.19 -3.28
C GLU A 90 -7.08 9.22 -2.26
N VAL A 91 -5.79 9.15 -1.89
CA VAL A 91 -5.18 10.13 -0.98
C VAL A 91 -5.24 11.54 -1.55
N VAL A 92 -4.93 11.72 -2.85
CA VAL A 92 -5.00 13.03 -3.51
C VAL A 92 -6.43 13.56 -3.52
N GLN A 93 -7.42 12.72 -3.80
CA GLN A 93 -8.83 13.12 -3.78
C GLN A 93 -9.29 13.57 -2.39
N ILE A 94 -8.92 12.84 -1.34
CA ILE A 94 -9.27 13.21 0.04
C ILE A 94 -8.59 14.52 0.43
N LEU A 95 -7.31 14.71 0.09
CA LEU A 95 -6.59 15.96 0.34
C LEU A 95 -7.19 17.15 -0.43
N TYR A 96 -7.57 16.94 -1.69
CA TYR A 96 -8.20 17.97 -2.50
C TYR A 96 -9.54 18.40 -1.92
N ARG A 97 -10.40 17.43 -1.54
CA ARG A 97 -11.68 17.71 -0.85
C ARG A 97 -11.45 18.45 0.47
N LYS A 98 -10.46 18.07 1.27
CA LYS A 98 -10.15 18.76 2.54
C LYS A 98 -9.66 20.20 2.34
N LYS A 99 -9.00 20.49 1.23
CA LYS A 99 -8.41 21.82 0.96
C LYS A 99 -9.39 22.79 0.29
N PHE A 100 -10.31 22.27 -0.53
CA PHE A 100 -11.18 23.09 -1.38
C PHE A 100 -12.69 22.80 -1.24
N GLY A 101 -13.06 21.81 -0.44
CA GLY A 101 -14.44 21.45 -0.12
C GLY A 101 -14.91 21.98 1.22
#